data_AF-A0A8C1IFL0-F1
#
_entry.id   AF-A0A8C1IFL0-F1
#
_cell.length_a   1.000
_cell.length_b   1.000
_cell.length_c   1.000
_cell.angle_alpha   90.00
_cell.angle_beta   90.00
_cell.angle_gamma   90.00
#
_symmetry.space_group_name_H-M   'P 1'
#
loop_
_entity.id
_entity.type
_entity.pdbx_description
1 polymer ?
#
loop_
_entity_poly.entity_id
_entity_poly.type
_entity_poly.pdbx_seq_one_letter_code
_entity_poly.pdbx_strand_id
1 'polypeptide(L)'
;DCTVIDGNLKQIDAGSGSVVGVNNLNEIFILIDNVFTKISGSLKHFSVGPAGQLGVNTPNNIFKYQSGSFIQFLGLLKQVDAGGDQIIAGVNMYDDIYCLNMDANNKWPSSNTPWVQLNGKLKYYSCGPYSCWGVNSNDQIFIMKDVSSNVCSGSGSFINIPGLLSMIEVATDGSVFGVNSQGNLYQR
;
A
#
# COMPACT_ATOMS: atom_id res chain seq x y z
N ASP A 1 20.35 6.51 14.61
CA ASP A 1 20.71 7.83 14.06
C ASP A 1 19.96 8.08 12.77
N CYS A 2 19.51 9.32 12.56
CA CYS A 2 18.74 9.73 11.38
C CYS A 2 19.38 10.99 10.77
N THR A 3 19.22 11.17 9.46
CA THR A 3 19.60 12.40 8.75
C THR A 3 18.37 13.00 8.06
N VAL A 4 18.40 14.32 7.84
CA VAL A 4 17.37 15.00 7.05
C VAL A 4 17.67 14.81 5.56
N ILE A 5 16.64 14.51 4.78
CA ILE A 5 16.68 14.49 3.31
C ILE A 5 15.75 15.60 2.80
N ASP A 6 16.17 16.30 1.74
CA ASP A 6 15.37 17.40 1.19
C ASP A 6 14.05 16.88 0.57
N GLY A 7 12.94 17.51 0.94
CA GLY A 7 11.61 17.16 0.44
C GLY A 7 10.50 17.54 1.43
N ASN A 8 9.26 17.61 0.93
CA ASN A 8 8.08 17.78 1.77
C ASN A 8 6.97 16.87 1.27
N LEU A 9 6.66 15.84 2.04
CA LEU A 9 5.69 14.79 1.69
C LEU A 9 4.63 14.68 2.78
N LYS A 10 3.45 14.16 2.40
CA LYS A 10 2.41 13.74 3.34
C LYS A 10 2.36 12.22 3.53
N GLN A 11 2.94 11.48 2.59
CA GLN A 11 3.04 10.03 2.61
C GLN A 11 4.30 9.62 1.84
N ILE A 12 4.95 8.57 2.34
CA ILE A 12 6.14 7.93 1.79
C ILE A 12 5.94 6.41 1.84
N ASP A 13 6.51 5.69 0.90
CA ASP A 13 6.58 4.23 0.90
C ASP A 13 7.93 3.76 0.35
N ALA A 14 8.40 2.61 0.82
CA ALA A 14 9.70 2.06 0.46
C ALA A 14 9.65 0.54 0.30
N GLY A 15 10.13 0.05 -0.84
CA GLY A 15 10.10 -1.36 -1.17
C GLY A 15 10.88 -1.64 -2.46
N SER A 16 11.42 -2.86 -2.59
CA SER A 16 12.21 -3.28 -3.76
C SER A 16 13.36 -2.33 -4.13
N GLY A 17 14.03 -1.74 -3.12
CA GLY A 17 15.12 -0.79 -3.32
C GLY A 17 14.70 0.60 -3.84
N SER A 18 13.40 0.85 -3.95
CA SER A 18 12.84 2.15 -4.36
C SER A 18 12.20 2.85 -3.16
N VAL A 19 12.15 4.19 -3.23
CA VAL A 19 11.42 5.02 -2.28
C VAL A 19 10.56 5.99 -3.08
N VAL A 20 9.28 6.05 -2.74
CA VAL A 20 8.31 6.91 -3.42
C VAL A 20 7.46 7.67 -2.42
N GLY A 21 6.78 8.71 -2.87
CA GLY A 21 5.84 9.42 -2.01
C GLY A 21 5.06 10.48 -2.74
N VAL A 22 4.17 11.12 -1.99
CA VAL A 22 3.34 12.22 -2.49
C VAL A 22 3.30 13.37 -1.50
N ASN A 23 3.09 14.59 -2.00
CA ASN A 23 2.94 15.77 -1.17
C ASN A 23 1.47 16.22 -1.00
N ASN A 24 1.26 17.34 -0.30
CA ASN A 24 -0.07 17.91 -0.05
C ASN A 24 -0.81 18.34 -1.33
N LEU A 25 -0.08 18.62 -2.42
CA LEU A 25 -0.64 18.96 -3.73
C LEU A 25 -0.93 17.71 -4.59
N ASN A 26 -0.76 16.50 -4.04
CA ASN A 26 -0.85 15.22 -4.75
C ASN A 26 0.19 15.08 -5.87
N GLU A 27 1.30 15.81 -5.81
CA GLU A 27 2.43 15.61 -6.72
C GLU A 27 3.17 14.34 -6.31
N ILE A 28 3.68 13.62 -7.31
CA ILE A 28 4.24 12.28 -7.17
C ILE A 28 5.77 12.38 -7.23
N PHE A 29 6.46 11.71 -6.31
CA PHE A 29 7.91 11.72 -6.22
C PHE A 29 8.48 10.32 -6.18
N ILE A 30 9.63 10.13 -6.83
CA ILE A 30 10.49 8.95 -6.73
C ILE A 30 11.87 9.44 -6.25
N LEU A 31 12.48 8.75 -5.29
CA LEU A 31 13.86 9.02 -4.87
C LEU A 31 14.82 8.49 -5.94
N ILE A 32 15.50 9.40 -6.63
CA ILE A 32 16.50 9.10 -7.68
C ILE A 32 17.79 9.82 -7.28
N ASP A 33 18.90 9.09 -7.18
CA ASP A 33 20.21 9.65 -6.78
C ASP A 33 20.15 10.52 -5.52
N ASN A 34 19.40 10.06 -4.50
CA ASN A 34 19.13 10.74 -3.23
C ASN A 34 18.32 12.04 -3.32
N VAL A 35 17.63 12.28 -4.44
CA VAL A 35 16.75 13.44 -4.64
C VAL A 35 15.33 12.98 -4.94
N PHE A 36 14.35 13.46 -4.18
CA PHE A 36 12.94 13.25 -4.50
C PHE A 36 12.58 13.99 -5.79
N THR A 37 12.52 13.25 -6.89
CA THR A 37 12.28 13.76 -8.23
C THR A 37 10.81 13.65 -8.56
N LYS A 38 10.18 14.79 -8.90
CA LYS A 38 8.77 14.84 -9.29
C LYS A 38 8.55 14.16 -10.64
N ILE A 39 7.50 13.35 -10.74
CA ILE A 39 7.03 12.76 -12.00
C ILE A 39 5.59 13.20 -12.32
N SER A 40 5.19 13.02 -13.58
CA SER A 40 3.85 13.39 -14.06
C SER A 40 2.75 12.54 -13.43
N GLY A 41 1.66 13.19 -13.03
CA GLY A 41 0.45 12.55 -12.50
C GLY A 41 -0.07 13.28 -11.26
N SER A 42 -1.16 12.75 -10.68
CA SER A 42 -1.68 13.23 -9.41
C SER A 42 -2.21 12.07 -8.55
N LEU A 43 -1.55 11.80 -7.43
CA LEU A 43 -1.89 10.72 -6.50
C LEU A 43 -1.93 11.24 -5.07
N LYS A 44 -2.88 10.75 -4.28
CA LYS A 44 -2.96 11.05 -2.84
C LYS A 44 -2.24 10.01 -1.98
N HIS A 45 -1.89 8.86 -2.55
CA HIS A 45 -1.10 7.79 -1.95
C HIS A 45 -0.37 7.04 -3.08
N PHE A 46 0.93 6.78 -2.90
CA PHE A 46 1.78 6.09 -3.87
C PHE A 46 2.66 5.09 -3.12
N SER A 47 2.64 3.85 -3.59
CA SER A 47 3.28 2.69 -3.01
C SER A 47 4.21 2.01 -4.01
N VAL A 48 5.30 1.42 -3.51
CA VAL A 48 6.27 0.67 -4.28
C VAL A 48 6.70 -0.59 -3.55
N GLY A 49 6.74 -1.72 -4.26
CA GLY A 49 7.23 -2.98 -3.71
C GLY A 49 7.29 -4.08 -4.77
N PRO A 50 7.36 -5.37 -4.37
CA PRO A 50 7.43 -6.48 -5.30
C PRO A 50 6.24 -6.57 -6.28
N ALA A 51 5.08 -6.00 -5.93
CA ALA A 51 3.92 -5.94 -6.82
C ALA A 51 3.95 -4.81 -7.86
N GLY A 52 4.95 -3.93 -7.77
CA GLY A 52 5.19 -2.82 -8.70
C GLY A 52 5.01 -1.45 -8.03
N GLN A 53 4.72 -0.44 -8.85
CA GLN A 53 4.47 0.94 -8.42
C GLN A 53 2.98 1.24 -8.60
N LEU A 54 2.26 1.37 -7.50
CA LEU A 54 0.80 1.49 -7.45
C LEU A 54 0.41 2.74 -6.70
N GLY A 55 -0.65 3.41 -7.12
CA GLY A 55 -1.16 4.54 -6.36
C GLY A 55 -2.63 4.83 -6.65
N VAL A 56 -3.19 5.71 -5.85
CA VAL A 56 -4.59 6.15 -5.98
C VAL A 56 -4.70 7.67 -6.01
N ASN A 57 -5.63 8.18 -6.81
CA ASN A 57 -5.89 9.62 -6.91
C ASN A 57 -7.02 10.10 -5.97
N THR A 58 -7.34 11.40 -6.01
CA THR A 58 -8.39 11.99 -5.17
C THR A 58 -9.76 11.28 -5.33
N PRO A 59 -10.27 11.05 -6.57
CA PRO A 59 -11.47 10.24 -6.81
C PRO A 59 -11.41 8.74 -6.44
N ASN A 60 -10.31 8.25 -5.87
CA ASN A 60 -10.07 6.83 -5.56
C ASN A 60 -9.79 5.93 -6.77
N ASN A 61 -9.53 6.47 -7.96
CA ASN A 61 -9.08 5.64 -9.09
C ASN A 61 -7.69 5.09 -8.82
N ILE A 62 -7.45 3.86 -9.25
CA ILE A 62 -6.23 3.09 -9.03
C ILE A 62 -5.36 3.20 -10.27
N PHE A 63 -4.06 3.44 -10.10
CA PHE A 63 -3.09 3.54 -11.17
C PHE A 63 -1.89 2.64 -10.90
N LYS A 64 -1.37 2.02 -11.96
CA LYS A 64 -0.11 1.28 -11.97
C LYS A 64 0.87 1.97 -12.90
N TYR A 65 2.10 2.20 -12.46
CA TYR A 65 3.14 2.75 -13.32
C TYR A 65 3.73 1.64 -14.18
N GLN A 66 3.58 1.74 -15.50
CA GLN A 66 4.07 0.78 -16.49
C GLN A 66 4.56 1.52 -17.74
N SER A 67 5.70 1.08 -18.28
CA SER A 67 6.24 1.60 -19.55
C SER A 67 6.36 3.14 -19.60
N GLY A 68 6.73 3.78 -18.48
CA GLY A 68 6.94 5.22 -18.40
C GLY A 68 5.67 6.06 -18.14
N SER A 69 4.53 5.45 -17.87
CA SER A 69 3.27 6.16 -17.62
C SER A 69 2.38 5.48 -16.58
N PHE A 70 1.49 6.23 -15.96
CA PHE A 70 0.43 5.68 -15.12
C PHE A 70 -0.73 5.17 -15.96
N ILE A 71 -1.04 3.90 -15.80
CA ILE A 71 -2.16 3.23 -16.44
C ILE A 71 -3.23 2.95 -15.38
N GLN A 72 -4.47 3.30 -15.68
CA GLN A 72 -5.57 3.11 -14.76
C GLN A 72 -6.00 1.62 -14.69
N PHE A 73 -6.16 1.12 -13.46
CA PHE A 73 -6.76 -0.18 -13.15
C PHE A 73 -8.25 0.02 -12.81
N LEU A 74 -9.08 -0.98 -13.13
CA LEU A 74 -10.49 -0.98 -12.74
C LEU A 74 -10.62 -1.17 -11.23
N GLY A 75 -11.53 -0.44 -10.59
CA GLY A 75 -11.74 -0.46 -9.14
C GLY A 75 -11.58 0.92 -8.51
N LEU A 76 -11.92 1.01 -7.22
CA LEU A 76 -11.82 2.24 -6.43
C LEU A 76 -11.23 1.94 -5.06
N LEU A 77 -10.06 2.52 -4.76
CA LEU A 77 -9.38 2.40 -3.46
C LEU A 77 -8.97 3.79 -2.96
N LYS A 78 -9.09 4.02 -1.64
CA LYS A 78 -8.60 5.24 -1.00
C LYS A 78 -7.12 5.14 -0.60
N GLN A 79 -6.60 3.92 -0.46
CA GLN A 79 -5.20 3.59 -0.21
C GLN A 79 -4.90 2.23 -0.86
N VAL A 80 -3.68 2.08 -1.39
CA VAL A 80 -3.20 0.85 -2.04
C VAL A 80 -1.77 0.56 -1.58
N ASP A 81 -1.41 -0.70 -1.49
CA ASP A 81 -0.07 -1.17 -1.16
C ASP A 81 0.43 -2.19 -2.19
N ALA A 82 1.74 -2.15 -2.42
CA ALA A 82 2.47 -2.97 -3.37
C ALA A 82 3.60 -3.81 -2.72
N GLY A 83 3.68 -3.86 -1.38
CA GLY A 83 4.73 -4.55 -0.64
C GLY A 83 4.61 -6.08 -0.63
N GLY A 84 3.42 -6.62 -0.93
CA GLY A 84 3.17 -8.06 -0.95
C GLY A 84 3.93 -8.81 -2.05
N ASP A 85 3.99 -10.15 -1.95
CA ASP A 85 4.61 -11.03 -2.96
C ASP A 85 3.84 -11.02 -4.29
N GLN A 86 4.08 -9.97 -5.07
CA GLN A 86 3.42 -9.64 -6.33
C GLN A 86 1.89 -9.44 -6.26
N ILE A 87 1.31 -9.42 -5.07
CA ILE A 87 -0.10 -9.10 -4.83
C ILE A 87 -0.29 -7.61 -4.63
N ILE A 88 -1.43 -7.08 -5.06
CA ILE A 88 -1.88 -5.73 -4.69
C ILE A 88 -2.84 -5.86 -3.52
N ALA A 89 -2.76 -4.95 -2.55
CA ALA A 89 -3.73 -4.88 -1.47
C ALA A 89 -4.18 -3.43 -1.24
N GLY A 90 -5.34 -3.24 -0.62
CA GLY A 90 -5.78 -1.90 -0.26
C GLY A 90 -7.20 -1.85 0.26
N VAL A 91 -7.67 -0.63 0.51
CA VAL A 91 -9.00 -0.38 1.08
C VAL A 91 -9.74 0.70 0.32
N ASN A 92 -11.07 0.59 0.24
CA ASN A 92 -11.92 1.58 -0.43
C ASN A 92 -12.39 2.69 0.54
N MET A 93 -13.22 3.61 0.03
CA MET A 93 -13.76 4.74 0.81
C MET A 93 -14.73 4.34 1.93
N TYR A 94 -15.20 3.10 1.95
CA TYR A 94 -16.11 2.52 2.95
C TYR A 94 -15.38 1.54 3.89
N ASP A 95 -14.05 1.58 3.89
CA ASP A 95 -13.18 0.67 4.64
C ASP A 95 -13.28 -0.80 4.22
N ASP A 96 -13.91 -1.12 3.08
CA ASP A 96 -13.86 -2.48 2.52
C ASP A 96 -12.44 -2.79 2.04
N ILE A 97 -12.04 -4.04 2.25
CA ILE A 97 -10.67 -4.52 2.05
C ILE A 97 -10.62 -5.35 0.77
N TYR A 98 -9.65 -5.08 -0.08
CA TYR A 98 -9.45 -5.82 -1.32
C TYR A 98 -8.00 -6.26 -1.50
N CYS A 99 -7.82 -7.36 -2.20
CA CYS A 99 -6.52 -7.75 -2.75
C CYS A 99 -6.66 -8.28 -4.18
N LEU A 100 -5.54 -8.30 -4.91
CA LEU A 100 -5.42 -8.83 -6.26
C LEU A 100 -4.27 -9.84 -6.28
N ASN A 101 -4.58 -11.07 -6.70
CA ASN A 101 -3.59 -12.14 -6.86
C ASN A 101 -2.53 -11.79 -7.93
N MET A 102 -1.34 -12.36 -7.78
CA MET A 102 -0.18 -12.19 -8.66
C MET A 102 -0.51 -12.43 -10.14
N ASP A 103 -1.16 -13.55 -10.46
CA ASP A 103 -1.47 -13.89 -11.86
C ASP A 103 -2.36 -12.83 -12.52
N ALA A 104 -3.26 -12.22 -11.74
CA ALA A 104 -4.11 -11.13 -12.21
C ALA A 104 -3.36 -9.79 -12.28
N ASN A 105 -2.49 -9.49 -11.32
CA ASN A 105 -1.63 -8.30 -11.31
C ASN A 105 -0.69 -8.26 -12.53
N ASN A 106 -0.17 -9.43 -12.93
CA ASN A 106 0.79 -9.58 -14.02
C ASN A 106 0.14 -9.70 -15.40
N LYS A 107 -1.19 -9.83 -15.49
CA LYS A 107 -1.92 -9.92 -16.74
C LYS A 107 -2.24 -8.54 -17.30
N TRP A 108 -1.51 -8.11 -18.34
CA TRP A 108 -1.80 -6.89 -19.08
C TRP A 108 -1.66 -7.09 -20.60
N PRO A 109 -2.59 -6.58 -21.43
CA PRO A 109 -3.85 -5.92 -21.06
C PRO A 109 -4.87 -6.91 -20.46
N SER A 110 -5.77 -6.41 -19.61
CA SER A 110 -6.88 -7.21 -19.05
C SER A 110 -8.21 -6.50 -19.21
N SER A 111 -9.25 -7.24 -19.58
CA SER A 111 -10.63 -6.75 -19.65
C SER A 111 -11.36 -6.76 -18.30
N ASN A 112 -10.74 -7.33 -17.27
CA ASN A 112 -11.27 -7.43 -15.92
C ASN A 112 -10.15 -7.35 -14.88
N THR A 113 -10.44 -6.79 -13.71
CA THR A 113 -9.55 -6.82 -12.55
C THR A 113 -10.26 -7.60 -11.44
N PRO A 114 -9.96 -8.91 -11.29
CA PRO A 114 -10.69 -9.80 -10.36
C PRO A 114 -10.26 -9.55 -8.91
N TRP A 115 -10.64 -8.40 -8.36
CA TRP A 115 -10.44 -8.08 -6.95
C TRP A 115 -11.11 -9.11 -6.05
N VAL A 116 -10.38 -9.57 -5.04
CA VAL A 116 -10.89 -10.40 -3.95
C VAL A 116 -11.24 -9.47 -2.80
N GLN A 117 -12.51 -9.43 -2.40
CA GLN A 117 -12.91 -8.72 -1.19
C GLN A 117 -12.67 -9.60 0.04
N LEU A 118 -12.06 -9.04 1.08
CA LEU A 118 -11.84 -9.72 2.36
C LEU A 118 -12.96 -9.33 3.35
N ASN A 119 -13.30 -10.25 4.24
CA ASN A 119 -14.23 -9.98 5.33
C ASN A 119 -13.58 -9.05 6.37
N GLY A 120 -14.21 -7.92 6.67
CA GLY A 120 -13.74 -6.98 7.69
C GLY A 120 -13.80 -5.53 7.22
N LYS A 121 -13.29 -4.62 8.05
CA LYS A 121 -13.19 -3.19 7.75
C LYS A 121 -11.84 -2.64 8.21
N LEU A 122 -11.08 -2.04 7.29
CA LEU A 122 -9.80 -1.39 7.58
C LEU A 122 -9.72 -0.03 6.88
N LYS A 123 -9.05 0.94 7.51
CA LYS A 123 -8.76 2.24 6.90
C LYS A 123 -7.38 2.31 6.23
N TYR A 124 -6.50 1.35 6.53
CA TYR A 124 -5.16 1.21 5.96
C TYR A 124 -4.79 -0.27 5.94
N TYR A 125 -4.18 -0.75 4.85
CA TYR A 125 -3.79 -2.15 4.69
C TYR A 125 -2.50 -2.27 3.87
N SER A 126 -1.51 -2.96 4.43
CA SER A 126 -0.15 -3.13 3.89
C SER A 126 0.25 -4.60 3.94
N CYS A 127 0.94 -5.08 2.93
CA CYS A 127 1.33 -6.47 2.76
C CYS A 127 2.85 -6.61 2.68
N GLY A 128 3.34 -7.73 3.23
CA GLY A 128 4.73 -8.13 3.07
C GLY A 128 4.84 -9.55 2.51
N PRO A 129 5.93 -10.28 2.80
CA PRO A 129 6.23 -11.55 2.13
C PRO A 129 5.27 -12.71 2.45
N TYR A 130 4.65 -12.73 3.64
CA TYR A 130 3.82 -13.87 4.10
C TYR A 130 2.60 -13.45 4.93
N SER A 131 2.39 -12.16 5.13
CA SER A 131 1.25 -11.62 5.88
C SER A 131 0.95 -10.20 5.45
N CYS A 132 -0.26 -9.76 5.76
CA CYS A 132 -0.64 -8.36 5.62
C CYS A 132 -1.13 -7.83 6.97
N TRP A 133 -0.88 -6.56 7.22
CA TRP A 133 -1.27 -5.85 8.42
C TRP A 133 -2.14 -4.67 8.06
N GLY A 134 -3.08 -4.33 8.94
CA GLY A 134 -3.87 -3.13 8.75
C GLY A 134 -4.47 -2.63 10.04
N VAL A 135 -5.02 -1.44 9.96
CA VAL A 135 -5.72 -0.80 11.06
C VAL A 135 -7.12 -0.38 10.66
N ASN A 136 -8.08 -0.47 11.58
CA ASN A 136 -9.45 -0.03 11.35
C ASN A 136 -9.67 1.44 11.73
N SER A 137 -10.90 1.94 11.56
CA SER A 137 -11.27 3.32 11.89
C SER A 137 -11.09 3.69 13.37
N ASN A 138 -11.04 2.70 14.26
CA ASN A 138 -10.79 2.85 15.69
C ASN A 138 -9.31 2.63 16.08
N ASP A 139 -8.39 2.71 15.11
CA ASP A 139 -6.95 2.47 15.27
C ASP A 139 -6.57 1.03 15.71
N GLN A 140 -7.52 0.09 15.77
CA GLN A 140 -7.23 -1.29 16.18
C GLN A 140 -6.44 -2.02 15.10
N ILE A 141 -5.41 -2.77 15.52
CA ILE A 141 -4.46 -3.44 14.63
C ILE A 141 -4.92 -4.87 14.33
N PHE A 142 -4.77 -5.29 13.08
CA PHE A 142 -5.08 -6.64 12.63
C PHE A 142 -3.99 -7.19 11.72
N ILE A 143 -3.78 -8.51 11.79
CA ILE A 143 -2.95 -9.26 10.86
C ILE A 143 -3.80 -10.28 10.09
N MET A 144 -3.60 -10.37 8.78
CA MET A 144 -4.00 -11.49 7.94
C MET A 144 -2.79 -12.42 7.77
N LYS A 145 -2.89 -13.64 8.28
CA LYS A 145 -1.87 -14.68 8.14
C LYS A 145 -2.09 -15.52 6.89
N ASP A 146 -1.06 -16.29 6.53
CA ASP A 146 -1.06 -17.28 5.45
C ASP A 146 -1.33 -16.67 4.07
N VAL A 147 -0.96 -15.40 3.89
CA VAL A 147 -1.04 -14.68 2.61
C VAL A 147 0.02 -15.22 1.67
N SER A 148 -0.36 -15.47 0.41
CA SER A 148 0.55 -15.92 -0.65
C SER A 148 0.19 -15.29 -1.98
N SER A 149 1.09 -15.39 -2.96
CA SER A 149 0.99 -14.75 -4.28
C SER A 149 -0.33 -15.01 -5.02
N ASN A 150 -0.91 -16.20 -4.90
CA ASN A 150 -2.20 -16.54 -5.54
C ASN A 150 -3.33 -16.88 -4.55
N VAL A 151 -3.10 -16.62 -3.26
CA VAL A 151 -4.13 -16.60 -2.21
C VAL A 151 -3.94 -15.33 -1.40
N CYS A 152 -4.17 -14.18 -2.04
CA CYS A 152 -3.94 -12.87 -1.45
C CYS A 152 -4.84 -12.58 -0.23
N SER A 153 -5.96 -13.30 -0.09
CA SER A 153 -6.86 -13.24 1.07
C SER A 153 -6.30 -13.94 2.31
N GLY A 154 -5.20 -14.68 2.18
CA GLY A 154 -4.62 -15.50 3.23
C GLY A 154 -5.61 -16.49 3.83
N SER A 155 -5.51 -16.69 5.15
CA SER A 155 -6.43 -17.53 5.94
C SER A 155 -7.90 -17.08 5.91
N GLY A 156 -8.19 -15.87 5.41
CA GLY A 156 -9.53 -15.30 5.37
C GLY A 156 -10.08 -14.83 6.71
N SER A 157 -9.29 -14.89 7.79
CA SER A 157 -9.69 -14.49 9.14
C SER A 157 -8.66 -13.56 9.77
N PHE A 158 -9.05 -12.31 10.02
CA PHE A 158 -8.19 -11.34 10.70
C PHE A 158 -8.01 -11.68 12.18
N ILE A 159 -6.78 -11.54 12.66
CA ILE A 159 -6.43 -11.67 14.07
C ILE A 159 -6.14 -10.29 14.62
N ASN A 160 -6.83 -9.89 15.69
CA ASN A 160 -6.53 -8.63 16.38
C ASN A 160 -5.18 -8.73 17.10
N ILE A 161 -4.36 -7.69 16.96
CA ILE A 161 -3.11 -7.53 17.68
C ILE A 161 -3.29 -6.38 18.68
N PRO A 162 -3.00 -6.56 19.98
CA PRO A 162 -3.14 -5.50 20.97
C PRO A 162 -2.28 -4.28 20.63
N GLY A 163 -2.89 -3.10 20.65
CA GLY A 163 -2.26 -1.83 20.33
C GLY A 163 -3.19 -0.93 19.49
N LEU A 164 -2.77 0.32 19.31
CA LEU A 164 -3.50 1.32 18.51
C LEU A 164 -2.52 2.03 17.56
N LEU A 165 -2.79 1.97 16.25
CA LEU A 165 -2.03 2.66 15.22
C LEU A 165 -2.97 3.31 14.20
N SER A 166 -2.58 4.46 13.66
CA SER A 166 -3.32 5.16 12.61
C SER A 166 -2.92 4.72 11.21
N MET A 167 -1.70 4.20 11.03
CA MET A 167 -1.22 3.54 9.82
C MET A 167 -0.14 2.50 10.18
N ILE A 168 0.09 1.55 9.28
CA ILE A 168 1.02 0.44 9.49
C ILE A 168 1.57 -0.02 8.14
N GLU A 169 2.88 -0.31 8.09
CA GLU A 169 3.58 -0.80 6.91
C GLU A 169 4.35 -2.08 7.21
N VAL A 170 4.41 -2.97 6.21
CA VAL A 170 5.15 -4.23 6.25
C VAL A 170 6.24 -4.19 5.19
N ALA A 171 7.50 -4.31 5.61
CA ALA A 171 8.64 -4.32 4.70
C ALA A 171 8.83 -5.70 4.05
N THR A 172 9.63 -5.73 2.98
CA THR A 172 9.93 -6.98 2.23
C THR A 172 10.73 -8.01 3.02
N ASP A 173 11.41 -7.61 4.10
CA ASP A 173 12.09 -8.51 5.04
C ASP A 173 11.17 -9.00 6.19
N GLY A 174 9.90 -8.56 6.19
CA GLY A 174 8.91 -8.88 7.21
C GLY A 174 8.88 -7.93 8.42
N SER A 175 9.75 -6.91 8.47
CA SER A 175 9.68 -5.87 9.50
C SER A 175 8.34 -5.13 9.44
N VAL A 176 7.80 -4.74 10.60
CA VAL A 176 6.53 -4.00 10.69
C VAL A 176 6.74 -2.72 11.49
N PHE A 177 6.35 -1.59 10.89
CA PHE A 177 6.40 -0.27 11.53
C PHE A 177 5.04 0.41 11.44
N GLY A 178 4.74 1.28 12.39
CA GLY A 178 3.53 2.08 12.32
C GLY A 178 3.54 3.27 13.25
N VAL A 179 2.61 4.20 12.99
CA VAL A 179 2.47 5.45 13.74
C VAL A 179 1.07 5.52 14.34
N ASN A 180 0.95 5.89 15.62
CA ASN A 180 -0.34 6.09 16.29
C ASN A 180 -0.93 7.49 16.04
N SER A 181 -2.15 7.74 16.52
CA SER A 181 -2.84 9.02 16.36
C SER A 181 -2.18 10.18 17.13
N GLN A 182 -1.26 9.88 18.05
CA GLN A 182 -0.45 10.87 18.78
C GLN A 182 0.89 11.15 18.09
N GLY A 183 1.19 10.51 16.95
CA GLY A 183 2.42 10.67 16.21
C GLY A 183 3.61 9.88 16.77
N ASN A 184 3.39 8.90 17.65
CA ASN A 184 4.46 8.04 18.15
C ASN A 184 4.72 6.88 17.19
N LEU A 185 5.99 6.57 16.97
CA LEU A 185 6.48 5.50 16.11
C LEU A 185 6.71 4.21 16.91
N TYR A 186 6.32 3.08 16.32
CA TYR A 186 6.53 1.74 16.89
C TYR A 186 7.09 0.78 15.84
N GLN A 187 7.82 -0.22 16.31
CA GLN A 187 8.29 -1.37 15.54
C GLN A 187 7.83 -2.65 16.23
N ARG A 188 7.50 -3.68 15.44
CA ARG A 188 7.21 -5.03 15.93
C ARG A 188 8.38 -5.98 15.73
#